data_AF-A0A6J1CQZ5-F1
#
_entry.id   AF-A0A6J1CQZ5-F1
#
_cell.length_a   1.000
_cell.length_b   1.000
_cell.length_c   1.000
_cell.angle_alpha   90.00
_cell.angle_beta   90.00
_cell.angle_gamma   90.00
#
_symmetry.space_group_name_H-M   'P 1'
#
loop_
_entity.id
_entity.type
_entity.pdbx_description
1 polymer ?
#
loop_
_entity_poly.entity_id
_entity_poly.type
_entity_poly.pdbx_seq_one_letter_code
_entity_poly.pdbx_strand_id
1 'polypeptide(L)'
;DGYAKLRRLLDGDQHLNAAKVSLGVLGIITQVTLKLEPMFKRSITYLKRHDRDLGDEVVSFGRNYEFGDLIWYPSQRMVVYRQDSRVSSNTSGNGLYDFIPFRPTPSVGLQLLRASEEDQESRRDAGGKCFSARLVTSLLSFSAYGLTNNGITFLKYPVIGYQNRVQSSGSCLYRNAKDMRITGCPWDPLIKGEFFHQTAVSVELRVVKSFIEDVQKLAELEPMAFCGLELYNGILMRYVKASSAYLGKQHDGVDFDFTYYRSRDPMSPRLFEDVLEEVEQMAVFKYGGTPHWGKNRNVAFQEAIAKYRDKEAFLEVKNEYDPHGLFSNQWTDQVLGLKGAVTIDKDGCALEGLCICSKDSHCAPNKGYFCRPGRVYKDARVCSYLGFNQP
;
A
#
# COMPACT_ATOMS: atom_id res chain seq x y z
N ASP A 1 -31.22 22.27 16.65
CA ASP A 1 -30.73 22.99 17.84
C ASP A 1 -29.53 23.91 17.56
N GLY A 2 -29.59 24.69 16.47
CA GLY A 2 -28.71 25.86 16.27
C GLY A 2 -27.23 25.63 15.92
N TYR A 3 -26.61 24.49 16.26
CA TYR A 3 -25.16 24.29 16.09
C TYR A 3 -24.75 23.22 15.06
N ALA A 4 -25.64 22.31 14.67
CA ALA A 4 -25.36 21.29 13.66
C ALA A 4 -26.61 20.93 12.85
N LYS A 5 -26.43 20.69 11.55
CA LYS A 5 -27.48 20.21 10.63
C LYS A 5 -27.28 18.71 10.39
N LEU A 6 -28.19 17.88 10.89
CA LEU A 6 -28.19 16.45 10.58
C LEU A 6 -28.69 16.25 9.14
N ARG A 7 -27.92 15.52 8.32
CA ARG A 7 -28.28 15.15 6.96
C ARG A 7 -28.31 13.63 6.85
N ARG A 8 -29.42 13.09 6.36
CA ARG A 8 -29.59 11.65 6.13
C ARG A 8 -29.53 11.40 4.63
N LEU A 9 -28.46 10.76 4.18
CA LEU A 9 -28.23 10.41 2.78
C LEU A 9 -28.66 8.96 2.55
N LEU A 10 -29.57 8.75 1.62
CA LEU A 10 -30.11 7.43 1.27
C LEU A 10 -29.55 6.96 -0.07
N ASP A 11 -29.74 5.68 -0.39
CA ASP A 11 -29.37 5.17 -1.71
C ASP A 11 -30.15 5.91 -2.82
N GLY A 12 -29.45 6.31 -3.88
CA GLY A 12 -29.98 7.19 -4.92
C GLY A 12 -29.78 8.70 -4.68
N ASP A 13 -29.43 9.13 -3.47
CA ASP A 13 -29.04 10.52 -3.21
C ASP A 13 -27.67 10.83 -3.86
N GLN A 14 -27.61 11.87 -4.68
CA GLN A 14 -26.36 12.26 -5.34
C GLN A 14 -25.29 12.69 -4.33
N HIS A 15 -25.67 13.32 -3.21
CA HIS A 15 -24.73 13.74 -2.18
C HIS A 15 -24.11 12.54 -1.43
N LEU A 16 -24.74 11.36 -1.48
CA LEU A 16 -24.13 10.14 -0.97
C LEU A 16 -22.84 9.80 -1.73
N ASN A 17 -22.75 10.13 -3.02
CA ASN A 17 -21.53 9.91 -3.81
C ASN A 17 -20.37 10.81 -3.36
N ALA A 18 -20.64 12.01 -2.85
CA ALA A 18 -19.64 12.83 -2.19
C ALA A 18 -19.26 12.25 -0.81
N ALA A 19 -20.24 11.80 -0.04
CA ALA A 19 -20.02 11.30 1.33
C ALA A 19 -19.26 9.96 1.40
N LYS A 20 -19.38 9.09 0.39
CA LYS A 20 -18.65 7.80 0.31
C LYS A 20 -17.13 7.95 0.44
N VAL A 21 -16.57 9.04 -0.11
CA VAL A 21 -15.16 9.42 0.02
C VAL A 21 -15.09 10.91 0.34
N SER A 22 -15.41 11.25 1.60
CA SER A 22 -15.55 12.65 2.03
C SER A 22 -14.25 13.34 2.41
N LEU A 23 -13.16 12.58 2.66
CA LEU A 23 -11.91 13.07 3.26
C LEU A 23 -12.09 13.85 4.58
N GLY A 24 -13.26 13.71 5.23
CA GLY A 24 -13.63 14.46 6.43
C GLY A 24 -14.14 15.89 6.19
N VAL A 25 -14.07 16.42 4.97
CA VAL A 25 -14.36 17.86 4.71
C VAL A 25 -15.84 18.19 4.57
N LEU A 26 -16.71 17.18 4.54
CA LEU A 26 -18.17 17.36 4.46
C LEU A 26 -18.85 17.41 5.84
N GLY A 27 -18.08 17.20 6.91
CA GLY A 27 -18.56 17.06 8.29
C GLY A 27 -18.32 15.67 8.88
N ILE A 28 -18.97 15.41 10.02
CA ILE A 28 -18.78 14.19 10.81
C ILE A 28 -19.82 13.14 10.43
N ILE A 29 -19.37 11.97 10.01
CA ILE A 29 -20.23 10.80 9.79
C ILE A 29 -20.50 10.14 11.15
N THR A 30 -21.73 10.25 11.65
CA THR A 30 -22.13 9.71 12.96
C THR A 30 -22.79 8.34 12.88
N GLN A 31 -23.35 7.98 11.72
CA GLN A 31 -24.02 6.71 11.50
C GLN A 31 -23.87 6.26 10.04
N VAL A 32 -23.62 4.98 9.84
CA VAL A 32 -23.62 4.32 8.52
C VAL A 32 -24.54 3.12 8.53
N THR A 33 -25.24 2.87 7.43
CA THR A 33 -26.00 1.64 7.21
C THR A 33 -25.38 0.90 6.04
N LEU A 34 -24.94 -0.33 6.27
CA LEU A 34 -24.27 -1.17 5.27
C LEU A 34 -25.19 -2.31 4.85
N LYS A 35 -25.30 -2.53 3.54
CA LYS A 35 -25.96 -3.72 2.99
C LYS A 35 -25.07 -4.93 3.27
N LEU A 36 -25.63 -5.96 3.89
CA LEU A 36 -24.92 -7.22 4.19
C LEU A 36 -25.27 -8.29 3.15
N GLU A 37 -24.29 -9.14 2.84
CA GLU A 37 -24.53 -10.37 2.10
C GLU A 37 -24.76 -11.55 3.06
N PRO A 38 -25.51 -12.59 2.62
CA PRO A 38 -25.57 -13.86 3.36
C PRO A 38 -24.18 -14.45 3.58
N MET A 39 -23.97 -15.08 4.74
CA MET A 39 -22.70 -15.73 5.07
C MET A 39 -22.38 -16.86 4.07
N PHE A 40 -21.14 -16.86 3.56
CA PHE A 40 -20.62 -17.89 2.65
C PHE A 40 -19.24 -18.37 3.10
N LYS A 41 -18.71 -19.39 2.41
CA LYS A 41 -17.34 -19.86 2.58
C LYS A 41 -16.48 -19.49 1.38
N ARG A 42 -15.17 -19.43 1.58
CA ARG A 42 -14.19 -19.30 0.49
C ARG A 42 -13.36 -20.56 0.36
N SER A 43 -12.76 -20.74 -0.81
CA SER A 43 -11.76 -21.76 -1.10
C SER A 43 -10.46 -21.08 -1.53
N ILE A 44 -9.41 -21.19 -0.71
CA ILE A 44 -8.15 -20.46 -0.89
C ILE A 44 -7.00 -21.42 -1.25
N THR A 45 -6.27 -21.10 -2.30
CA THR A 45 -5.03 -21.78 -2.72
C THR A 45 -3.97 -20.75 -3.10
N TYR A 46 -2.74 -20.92 -2.61
CA TYR A 46 -1.60 -20.12 -3.07
C TYR A 46 -0.81 -20.88 -4.14
N LEU A 47 -0.54 -20.23 -5.27
CA LEU A 47 0.27 -20.78 -6.36
C LEU A 47 1.46 -19.87 -6.66
N LYS A 48 2.66 -20.40 -6.47
CA LYS A 48 3.93 -19.72 -6.82
C LYS A 48 4.24 -19.93 -8.30
N ARG A 49 4.55 -18.85 -9.02
CA ARG A 49 4.98 -18.86 -10.43
C ARG A 49 6.13 -17.88 -10.64
N HIS A 50 6.83 -18.03 -11.76
CA HIS A 50 7.72 -16.97 -12.23
C HIS A 50 6.88 -15.76 -12.64
N ASP A 51 7.40 -14.55 -12.50
CA ASP A 51 6.70 -13.31 -12.86
C ASP A 51 6.77 -12.93 -14.35
N ARG A 52 7.37 -13.76 -15.22
CA ARG A 52 7.66 -13.39 -16.62
C ARG A 52 6.41 -13.00 -17.41
N ASP A 53 5.28 -13.66 -17.14
CA ASP A 53 3.98 -13.47 -17.77
C ASP A 53 3.01 -12.67 -16.89
N LEU A 54 3.47 -12.08 -15.79
CA LEU A 54 2.62 -11.37 -14.82
C LEU A 54 1.78 -10.26 -15.48
N GLY A 55 2.38 -9.49 -16.39
CA GLY A 55 1.67 -8.43 -17.10
C GLY A 55 0.50 -8.94 -17.97
N ASP A 56 0.61 -10.16 -18.50
CA ASP A 56 -0.44 -10.81 -19.30
C ASP A 56 -1.52 -11.46 -18.40
N GLU A 57 -1.09 -12.14 -17.35
CA GLU A 57 -1.96 -12.92 -16.47
C GLU A 57 -2.79 -12.05 -15.51
N VAL A 58 -2.29 -10.87 -15.12
CA VAL A 58 -2.95 -10.03 -14.11
C VAL A 58 -4.40 -9.69 -14.50
N VAL A 59 -4.68 -9.40 -15.77
CA VAL A 59 -6.03 -8.98 -16.18
C VAL A 59 -7.02 -10.15 -16.14
N SER A 60 -6.58 -11.35 -16.54
CA SER A 60 -7.45 -12.54 -16.56
C SER A 60 -7.66 -13.10 -15.16
N PHE A 61 -6.64 -13.08 -14.31
CA PHE A 61 -6.68 -13.63 -12.97
C PHE A 61 -7.75 -12.98 -12.10
N GLY A 62 -7.82 -11.65 -12.07
CA GLY A 62 -8.83 -10.91 -11.29
C GLY A 62 -10.27 -11.13 -11.75
N ARG A 63 -10.49 -11.67 -12.95
CA ARG A 63 -11.82 -12.05 -13.45
C ARG A 63 -12.20 -13.48 -13.06
N ASN A 64 -11.21 -14.35 -12.88
CA ASN A 64 -11.41 -15.77 -12.61
C ASN A 64 -11.62 -16.07 -11.11
N TYR A 65 -11.13 -15.19 -10.22
CA TYR A 65 -11.17 -15.39 -8.76
C TYR A 65 -11.77 -14.15 -8.08
N GLU A 66 -13.00 -14.30 -7.55
CA GLU A 66 -13.78 -13.20 -6.94
C GLU A 66 -13.01 -12.41 -5.87
N PHE A 67 -12.16 -13.08 -5.09
CA PHE A 67 -11.35 -12.47 -4.03
C PHE A 67 -9.84 -12.67 -4.24
N GLY A 68 -9.44 -12.96 -5.48
CA GLY A 68 -8.05 -13.23 -5.81
C GLY A 68 -7.18 -12.00 -5.58
N ASP A 69 -5.96 -12.22 -5.11
CA ASP A 69 -4.91 -11.20 -5.07
C ASP A 69 -3.55 -11.84 -5.39
N LEU A 70 -2.53 -10.99 -5.57
CA LEU A 70 -1.19 -11.42 -5.88
C LEU A 70 -0.20 -10.79 -4.92
N ILE A 71 0.86 -11.53 -4.66
CA ILE A 71 2.05 -11.04 -3.98
C ILE A 71 3.21 -11.14 -4.96
N TRP A 72 3.78 -10.00 -5.35
CA TRP A 72 4.85 -9.94 -6.32
C TRP A 72 6.19 -9.65 -5.64
N TYR A 73 7.19 -10.48 -5.94
CA TYR A 73 8.57 -10.42 -5.46
C TYR A 73 9.52 -10.21 -6.66
N PRO A 74 9.71 -8.97 -7.15
CA PRO A 74 10.47 -8.70 -8.37
C PRO A 74 11.94 -9.14 -8.30
N SER A 75 12.61 -8.97 -7.15
CA SER A 75 14.01 -9.38 -6.94
C SER A 75 14.17 -10.90 -6.92
N GLN A 76 13.09 -11.64 -6.67
CA GLN A 76 13.04 -13.10 -6.74
C GLN A 76 12.45 -13.63 -8.06
N ARG A 77 12.06 -12.76 -9.02
CA ARG A 77 11.40 -13.12 -10.29
C ARG A 77 10.16 -13.99 -10.09
N MET A 78 9.39 -13.67 -9.06
CA MET A 78 8.38 -14.56 -8.54
C MET A 78 7.10 -13.81 -8.19
N VAL A 79 5.97 -14.43 -8.49
CA VAL A 79 4.66 -13.97 -8.04
C VAL A 79 3.90 -15.14 -7.40
N VAL A 80 3.18 -14.85 -6.34
CA VAL A 80 2.28 -15.78 -5.66
C VAL A 80 0.85 -15.35 -5.93
N TYR A 81 0.11 -16.19 -6.64
CA TYR A 81 -1.30 -16.02 -6.93
C TYR A 81 -2.14 -16.62 -5.80
N ARG A 82 -2.97 -15.82 -5.13
CA ARG A 82 -3.99 -16.31 -4.20
C ARG A 82 -5.28 -16.60 -4.96
N GLN A 83 -5.45 -17.83 -5.41
CA GLN A 83 -6.72 -18.28 -5.95
C GLN A 83 -7.75 -18.33 -4.84
N ASP A 84 -8.77 -17.50 -4.95
CA ASP A 84 -9.72 -17.28 -3.87
C ASP A 84 -11.11 -17.02 -4.41
N SER A 85 -12.00 -18.00 -4.22
CA SER A 85 -13.35 -17.99 -4.76
C SER A 85 -14.38 -18.32 -3.71
N ARG A 86 -15.56 -17.72 -3.86
CA ARG A 86 -16.77 -18.08 -3.12
C ARG A 86 -17.14 -19.54 -3.37
N VAL A 87 -17.52 -20.24 -2.30
CA VAL A 87 -18.13 -21.57 -2.32
C VAL A 87 -19.35 -21.61 -1.40
N SER A 88 -20.19 -22.63 -1.56
CA SER A 88 -21.38 -22.81 -0.72
C SER A 88 -21.03 -22.88 0.77
N SER A 89 -21.88 -22.34 1.62
CA SER A 89 -21.75 -22.46 3.07
C SER A 89 -21.77 -23.92 3.55
N ASN A 90 -22.40 -24.82 2.76
CA ASN A 90 -22.46 -26.25 3.03
C ASN A 90 -21.15 -27.01 2.68
N THR A 91 -20.21 -26.36 1.98
CA THR A 91 -18.93 -27.00 1.66
C THR A 91 -18.13 -27.27 2.93
N SER A 92 -17.61 -28.49 3.09
CA SER A 92 -16.85 -28.87 4.29
C SER A 92 -15.54 -28.10 4.42
N GLY A 93 -15.20 -27.71 5.65
CA GLY A 93 -14.00 -26.92 5.96
C GLY A 93 -14.25 -25.92 7.09
N ASN A 94 -13.25 -25.78 7.96
CA ASN A 94 -13.26 -24.83 9.09
C ASN A 94 -11.98 -23.97 9.09
N GLY A 95 -11.61 -23.52 7.89
CA GLY A 95 -10.40 -22.75 7.66
C GLY A 95 -10.35 -21.48 8.51
N LEU A 96 -9.13 -21.07 8.84
CA LEU A 96 -8.80 -19.81 9.48
C LEU A 96 -7.60 -19.21 8.75
N TYR A 97 -7.64 -17.90 8.52
CA TYR A 97 -6.47 -17.18 8.07
C TYR A 97 -5.96 -16.28 9.20
N ASP A 98 -4.88 -16.69 9.86
CA ASP A 98 -4.19 -15.85 10.84
C ASP A 98 -2.82 -15.49 10.28
N PHE A 99 -2.76 -14.39 9.52
CA PHE A 99 -1.56 -14.00 8.77
C PHE A 99 -0.37 -13.80 9.70
N ILE A 100 0.76 -14.45 9.39
CA ILE A 100 1.91 -14.55 10.29
C ILE A 100 2.46 -13.18 10.73
N PRO A 101 2.69 -12.20 9.83
CA PRO A 101 3.09 -10.85 10.21
C PRO A 101 2.08 -10.08 11.06
N PHE A 102 0.82 -10.54 11.17
CA PHE A 102 -0.21 -9.92 12.01
C PHE A 102 -0.45 -10.70 13.31
N ARG A 103 0.43 -11.65 13.60
CA ARG A 103 0.45 -12.36 14.87
C ARG A 103 1.26 -11.59 15.90
N PRO A 104 0.94 -11.76 17.19
CA PRO A 104 1.74 -11.18 18.25
C PRO A 104 3.13 -11.83 18.30
N THR A 105 4.17 -10.99 18.32
CA THR A 105 5.58 -11.41 18.25
C THR A 105 6.33 -10.94 19.50
N PRO A 106 7.29 -11.70 20.05
CA PRO A 106 8.11 -11.26 21.17
C PRO A 106 8.74 -9.89 20.94
N SER A 107 8.57 -8.96 21.89
CA SER A 107 9.00 -7.56 21.75
C SER A 107 10.51 -7.44 21.58
N VAL A 108 11.30 -8.36 22.17
CA VAL A 108 12.76 -8.43 21.97
C VAL A 108 13.09 -8.87 20.54
N GLY A 109 12.34 -9.82 19.98
CA GLY A 109 12.51 -10.26 18.59
C GLY A 109 12.24 -9.13 17.60
N LEU A 110 11.16 -8.37 17.80
CA LEU A 110 10.83 -7.19 16.98
C LEU A 110 11.95 -6.14 17.00
N GLN A 111 12.53 -5.86 18.17
CA GLN A 111 13.65 -4.92 18.30
C GLN A 111 14.91 -5.39 17.58
N LEU A 112 15.24 -6.69 17.67
CA LEU A 112 16.38 -7.28 16.97
C LEU A 112 16.19 -7.25 15.45
N LEU A 113 15.00 -7.57 14.96
CA LEU A 113 14.66 -7.49 13.54
C LEU A 113 14.82 -6.05 13.03
N ARG A 114 14.28 -5.07 13.78
CA ARG A 114 14.42 -3.65 13.42
C ARG A 114 15.88 -3.20 13.43
N ALA A 115 16.64 -3.52 14.46
CA ALA A 115 18.05 -3.15 14.56
C ALA A 115 18.89 -3.76 13.43
N SER A 116 18.59 -5.00 13.03
CA SER A 116 19.21 -5.67 11.88
C SER A 116 18.91 -4.94 10.57
N GLU A 117 17.66 -4.54 10.34
CA GLU A 117 17.31 -3.77 9.14
C GLU A 117 17.97 -2.38 9.14
N GLU A 118 18.02 -1.68 10.28
CA GLU A 118 18.72 -0.39 10.40
C GLU A 118 20.22 -0.51 10.13
N ASP A 119 20.85 -1.60 10.59
CA ASP A 119 22.25 -1.89 10.29
C ASP A 119 22.46 -2.12 8.79
N GLN A 120 21.59 -2.91 8.14
CA GLN A 120 21.62 -3.14 6.69
C GLN A 120 21.44 -1.85 5.89
N GLU A 121 20.50 -0.98 6.28
CA GLU A 121 20.30 0.33 5.66
C GLU A 121 21.56 1.21 5.82
N SER A 122 22.12 1.30 7.02
CA SER A 122 23.28 2.15 7.32
C SER A 122 24.55 1.73 6.56
N ARG A 123 24.77 0.41 6.41
CA ARG A 123 25.90 -0.16 5.67
C ARG A 123 25.64 -0.31 4.18
N ARG A 124 24.42 0.02 3.72
CA ARG A 124 23.95 -0.23 2.36
C ARG A 124 24.10 -1.71 1.94
N ASP A 125 23.86 -2.63 2.88
CA ASP A 125 23.99 -4.08 2.68
C ASP A 125 22.80 -4.65 1.91
N ALA A 126 22.78 -4.42 0.60
CA ALA A 126 21.78 -4.98 -0.32
C ALA A 126 21.76 -6.52 -0.29
N GLY A 127 22.94 -7.15 -0.18
CA GLY A 127 23.07 -8.60 -0.18
C GLY A 127 22.42 -9.24 1.04
N GLY A 128 22.72 -8.73 2.24
CA GLY A 128 22.08 -9.15 3.48
C GLY A 128 20.58 -8.88 3.49
N LYS A 129 20.14 -7.74 2.94
CA LYS A 129 18.72 -7.41 2.83
C LYS A 129 17.97 -8.40 1.94
N CYS A 130 18.55 -8.77 0.80
CA CYS A 130 18.00 -9.79 -0.09
C CYS A 130 18.02 -11.20 0.51
N PHE A 131 19.06 -11.55 1.28
CA PHE A 131 19.10 -12.82 2.00
C PHE A 131 17.94 -12.93 3.00
N SER A 132 17.74 -11.89 3.82
CA SER A 132 16.62 -11.80 4.77
C SER A 132 15.26 -11.85 4.06
N ALA A 133 15.09 -11.13 2.95
CA ALA A 133 13.85 -11.15 2.16
C ALA A 133 13.49 -12.54 1.63
N ARG A 134 14.47 -13.29 1.12
CA ARG A 134 14.26 -14.69 0.67
C ARG A 134 13.91 -15.61 1.82
N LEU A 135 14.51 -15.43 3.00
CA LEU A 135 14.16 -16.19 4.21
C LEU A 135 12.71 -15.92 4.63
N VAL A 136 12.31 -14.65 4.71
CA VAL A 136 10.92 -14.25 5.03
C VAL A 136 9.94 -14.87 4.03
N THR A 137 10.19 -14.69 2.73
CA THR A 137 9.33 -15.21 1.67
C THR A 137 9.20 -16.73 1.73
N SER A 138 10.30 -17.45 1.98
CA SER A 138 10.31 -18.90 2.12
C SER A 138 9.55 -19.37 3.35
N LEU A 139 9.73 -18.70 4.50
CA LEU A 139 9.02 -19.03 5.74
C LEU A 139 7.51 -18.81 5.61
N LEU A 140 7.09 -17.69 5.01
CA LEU A 140 5.69 -17.39 4.75
C LEU A 140 5.07 -18.44 3.82
N SER A 141 5.74 -18.76 2.71
CA SER A 141 5.29 -19.77 1.76
C SER A 141 5.17 -21.16 2.41
N PHE A 142 6.19 -21.59 3.16
CA PHE A 142 6.21 -22.87 3.86
C PHE A 142 5.08 -23.00 4.88
N SER A 143 4.77 -21.91 5.57
CA SER A 143 3.74 -21.85 6.60
C SER A 143 2.35 -21.50 6.06
N ALA A 144 2.14 -21.62 4.74
CA ALA A 144 0.89 -21.27 4.05
C ALA A 144 0.37 -19.86 4.39
N TYR A 145 1.29 -18.92 4.62
CA TYR A 145 1.04 -17.55 5.07
C TYR A 145 0.26 -17.44 6.38
N GLY A 146 0.05 -18.56 7.09
CA GLY A 146 -0.77 -18.63 8.29
C GLY A 146 -2.20 -19.15 8.08
N LEU A 147 -2.51 -19.69 6.91
CA LEU A 147 -3.74 -20.46 6.69
C LEU A 147 -3.70 -21.79 7.45
N THR A 148 -4.84 -22.21 7.99
CA THR A 148 -5.01 -23.53 8.61
C THR A 148 -6.34 -24.14 8.16
N ASN A 149 -6.42 -25.46 8.03
CA ASN A 149 -7.65 -26.14 7.56
C ASN A 149 -8.72 -26.27 8.66
N ASN A 150 -8.31 -26.26 9.92
CA ASN A 150 -9.16 -26.50 11.09
C ASN A 150 -9.04 -25.41 12.18
N GLY A 151 -8.32 -24.32 11.92
CA GLY A 151 -8.02 -23.28 12.91
C GLY A 151 -6.71 -23.47 13.68
N ILE A 152 -6.00 -24.60 13.50
CA ILE A 152 -4.80 -24.95 14.27
C ILE A 152 -3.62 -25.25 13.34
N THR A 153 -3.81 -26.12 12.33
CA THR A 153 -2.72 -26.62 11.49
C THR A 153 -3.06 -26.50 10.00
N PHE A 154 -2.06 -26.15 9.19
CA PHE A 154 -2.13 -26.29 7.74
C PHE A 154 -1.92 -27.75 7.34
N LEU A 155 -2.86 -28.32 6.60
CA LEU A 155 -2.80 -29.69 6.10
C LEU A 155 -2.65 -29.72 4.58
N LYS A 156 -3.47 -28.93 3.87
CA LYS A 156 -3.47 -28.88 2.40
C LYS A 156 -4.26 -27.69 1.86
N TYR A 157 -4.00 -27.37 0.60
CA TYR A 157 -4.91 -26.58 -0.23
C TYR A 157 -5.98 -27.47 -0.91
N PRO A 158 -7.15 -26.91 -1.28
CA PRO A 158 -7.62 -25.59 -0.87
C PRO A 158 -7.97 -25.55 0.63
N VAL A 159 -7.78 -24.39 1.25
CA VAL A 159 -8.27 -24.11 2.60
C VAL A 159 -9.67 -23.53 2.48
N ILE A 160 -10.66 -24.24 3.04
CA ILE A 160 -12.07 -23.86 2.97
C ILE A 160 -12.54 -23.39 4.34
N GLY A 161 -13.07 -22.16 4.43
CA GLY A 161 -13.53 -21.58 5.69
C GLY A 161 -14.55 -20.47 5.47
N TYR A 162 -15.30 -20.12 6.52
CA TYR A 162 -16.27 -19.03 6.46
C TYR A 162 -15.60 -17.70 6.17
N GLN A 163 -16.23 -16.87 5.32
CA GLN A 163 -15.70 -15.58 4.86
C GLN A 163 -15.12 -14.75 6.00
N ASN A 164 -15.85 -14.60 7.10
CA ASN A 164 -15.40 -13.83 8.26
C ASN A 164 -14.11 -14.39 8.90
N ARG A 165 -13.88 -15.70 8.86
CA ARG A 165 -12.68 -16.35 9.45
C ARG A 165 -11.45 -16.28 8.55
N VAL A 166 -11.64 -16.13 7.25
CA VAL A 166 -10.53 -16.09 6.28
C VAL A 166 -10.32 -14.71 5.66
N GLN A 167 -11.23 -13.76 5.89
CA GLN A 167 -11.07 -12.35 5.51
C GLN A 167 -10.33 -11.54 6.59
N SER A 168 -10.69 -11.71 7.88
CA SER A 168 -9.97 -11.05 8.96
C SER A 168 -8.71 -11.85 9.27
N SER A 169 -7.56 -11.30 8.92
CA SER A 169 -6.27 -11.91 9.18
C SER A 169 -5.54 -11.14 10.27
N GLY A 170 -5.20 -11.80 11.38
CA GLY A 170 -4.38 -11.22 12.43
C GLY A 170 -4.98 -11.37 13.82
N SER A 171 -4.12 -11.69 14.78
CA SER A 171 -4.46 -11.98 16.17
C SER A 171 -3.77 -11.06 17.16
N CYS A 172 -2.89 -10.16 16.71
CA CYS A 172 -2.04 -9.37 17.61
C CYS A 172 -2.82 -8.39 18.51
N LEU A 173 -4.01 -7.94 18.09
CA LEU A 173 -4.86 -7.00 18.85
C LEU A 173 -5.80 -7.65 19.87
N TYR A 174 -6.01 -8.98 19.84
CA TYR A 174 -6.99 -9.65 20.70
C TYR A 174 -6.46 -9.95 22.12
N ARG A 175 -5.51 -9.16 22.63
CA ARG A 175 -4.77 -9.45 23.87
C ARG A 175 -5.19 -8.60 25.06
N ASN A 176 -4.95 -9.16 26.25
CA ASN A 176 -5.06 -8.46 27.52
C ASN A 176 -3.87 -7.52 27.73
N ALA A 177 -4.09 -6.37 28.38
CA ALA A 177 -3.09 -5.32 28.60
C ALA A 177 -1.80 -5.80 29.31
N LYS A 178 -1.85 -6.90 30.07
CA LYS A 178 -0.68 -7.47 30.77
C LYS A 178 0.36 -8.10 29.82
N ASP A 179 -0.04 -8.57 28.64
CA ASP A 179 0.84 -9.27 27.70
C ASP A 179 1.59 -8.32 26.74
N MET A 180 1.17 -7.05 26.66
CA MET A 180 1.70 -6.06 25.72
C MET A 180 3.21 -5.78 25.92
N ARG A 181 3.76 -6.05 27.11
CA ARG A 181 5.19 -5.85 27.39
C ARG A 181 6.07 -7.02 26.92
N ILE A 182 5.51 -8.22 26.75
CA ILE A 182 6.27 -9.43 26.38
C ILE A 182 6.19 -9.67 24.87
N THR A 183 5.02 -9.45 24.28
CA THR A 183 4.76 -9.57 22.85
C THR A 183 3.90 -8.40 22.38
N GLY A 184 4.05 -7.98 21.13
CA GLY A 184 3.20 -6.94 20.55
C GLY A 184 2.90 -7.18 19.08
N CYS A 185 2.05 -6.32 18.51
CA CYS A 185 1.97 -6.17 17.05
C CYS A 185 3.32 -5.62 16.55
N PRO A 186 3.82 -6.04 15.38
CA PRO A 186 5.12 -5.59 14.89
C PRO A 186 5.30 -4.07 14.77
N TRP A 187 4.21 -3.34 14.51
CA TRP A 187 4.14 -1.88 14.38
C TRP A 187 3.67 -1.15 15.64
N ASP A 188 3.63 -1.79 16.81
CA ASP A 188 3.27 -1.13 18.06
C ASP A 188 4.27 0.02 18.37
N PRO A 189 3.83 1.28 18.48
CA PRO A 189 4.73 2.42 18.67
C PRO A 189 5.46 2.41 20.01
N LEU A 190 5.02 1.61 20.99
CA LEU A 190 5.69 1.45 22.28
C LEU A 190 6.89 0.49 22.19
N ILE A 191 6.98 -0.29 21.12
CA ILE A 191 8.10 -1.18 20.84
C ILE A 191 8.97 -0.52 19.78
N LYS A 192 10.30 -0.59 19.92
CA LYS A 192 11.24 -0.17 18.86
C LYS A 192 11.29 -1.24 17.75
N GLY A 193 10.13 -1.62 17.23
CA GLY A 193 9.93 -2.63 16.19
C GLY A 193 9.84 -2.01 14.81
N GLU A 194 8.97 -2.55 13.96
CA GLU A 194 8.82 -2.12 12.58
C GLU A 194 8.38 -0.65 12.50
N PHE A 195 9.04 0.10 11.61
CA PHE A 195 8.65 1.45 11.27
C PHE A 195 8.82 1.64 9.77
N PHE A 196 7.68 1.72 9.09
CA PHE A 196 7.60 1.66 7.64
C PHE A 196 6.69 2.76 7.11
N HIS A 197 6.82 2.99 5.82
CA HIS A 197 5.82 3.70 5.03
C HIS A 197 5.14 2.71 4.09
N GLN A 198 3.88 2.96 3.79
CA GLN A 198 3.16 2.21 2.77
C GLN A 198 2.63 3.17 1.73
N THR A 199 3.06 2.97 0.49
CA THR A 199 2.52 3.65 -0.69
C THR A 199 1.49 2.75 -1.35
N ALA A 200 0.35 3.29 -1.78
CA ALA A 200 -0.61 2.52 -2.58
C ALA A 200 -1.19 3.32 -3.74
N VAL A 201 -1.19 2.72 -4.94
CA VAL A 201 -1.66 3.36 -6.18
C VAL A 201 -2.51 2.38 -6.97
N SER A 202 -3.60 2.86 -7.55
CA SER A 202 -4.45 2.07 -8.44
C SER A 202 -4.11 2.37 -9.88
N VAL A 203 -3.78 1.33 -10.64
CA VAL A 203 -3.49 1.42 -12.07
C VAL A 203 -4.61 0.73 -12.84
N GLU A 204 -5.13 1.40 -13.88
CA GLU A 204 -6.23 0.89 -14.69
C GLU A 204 -5.83 -0.40 -15.45
N LEU A 205 -6.75 -1.35 -15.55
CA LEU A 205 -6.54 -2.62 -16.25
C LEU A 205 -6.03 -2.48 -17.69
N ARG A 206 -6.31 -1.35 -18.37
CA ARG A 206 -5.86 -1.12 -19.75
C ARG A 206 -4.35 -0.90 -19.88
N VAL A 207 -3.73 -0.34 -18.85
CA VAL A 207 -2.30 0.06 -18.87
C VAL A 207 -1.45 -0.71 -17.85
N VAL A 208 -2.08 -1.54 -17.01
CA VAL A 208 -1.41 -2.29 -15.94
C VAL A 208 -0.30 -3.21 -16.45
N LYS A 209 -0.46 -3.81 -17.63
CA LYS A 209 0.56 -4.66 -18.25
C LYS A 209 1.86 -3.90 -18.46
N SER A 210 1.79 -2.75 -19.15
CA SER A 210 2.95 -1.93 -19.44
C SER A 210 3.63 -1.38 -18.19
N PHE A 211 2.83 -1.06 -17.15
CA PHE A 211 3.37 -0.69 -15.85
C PHE A 211 4.20 -1.82 -15.22
N ILE A 212 3.65 -3.04 -15.17
CA ILE A 212 4.37 -4.21 -14.65
C ILE A 212 5.66 -4.45 -15.43
N GLU A 213 5.61 -4.40 -16.77
CA GLU A 213 6.79 -4.61 -17.63
C GLU A 213 7.89 -3.57 -17.38
N ASP A 214 7.54 -2.32 -17.11
CA ASP A 214 8.55 -1.31 -16.78
C ASP A 214 9.15 -1.49 -15.38
N VAL A 215 8.36 -1.95 -14.41
CA VAL A 215 8.87 -2.33 -13.08
C VAL A 215 9.78 -3.57 -13.19
N GLN A 216 9.48 -4.52 -14.08
CA GLN A 216 10.35 -5.65 -14.38
C GLN A 216 11.68 -5.22 -14.99
N LYS A 217 11.69 -4.24 -15.90
CA LYS A 217 12.93 -3.64 -16.43
C LYS A 217 13.77 -3.01 -15.32
N LEU A 218 13.14 -2.32 -14.36
CA LEU A 218 13.86 -1.82 -13.19
C LEU A 218 14.48 -2.95 -12.36
N ALA A 219 13.76 -4.05 -12.15
CA ALA A 219 14.28 -5.23 -11.46
C ALA A 219 15.39 -5.95 -12.26
N GLU A 220 15.46 -5.79 -13.58
CA GLU A 220 16.58 -6.27 -14.42
C GLU A 220 17.82 -5.39 -14.25
N LEU A 221 17.64 -4.07 -14.25
CA LEU A 221 18.74 -3.13 -14.09
C LEU A 221 19.30 -3.13 -12.66
N GLU A 222 18.45 -3.30 -11.65
CA GLU A 222 18.83 -3.35 -10.24
C GLU A 222 18.19 -4.54 -9.51
N PRO A 223 18.77 -5.76 -9.64
CA PRO A 223 18.16 -6.98 -9.12
C PRO A 223 17.93 -7.01 -7.61
N MET A 224 18.65 -6.19 -6.84
CA MET A 224 18.52 -6.13 -5.38
C MET A 224 17.60 -5.02 -4.87
N ALA A 225 17.08 -4.15 -5.76
CA ALA A 225 16.35 -2.96 -5.34
C ALA A 225 15.01 -3.23 -4.64
N PHE A 226 14.36 -4.34 -4.98
CA PHE A 226 13.04 -4.67 -4.44
C PHE A 226 13.09 -5.53 -3.18
N CYS A 227 14.27 -6.03 -2.78
CA CYS A 227 14.44 -6.83 -1.56
C CYS A 227 13.93 -6.11 -0.30
N GLY A 228 13.99 -4.77 -0.28
CA GLY A 228 13.39 -3.96 0.78
C GLY A 228 11.87 -4.09 0.88
N LEU A 229 11.15 -4.22 -0.24
CA LEU A 229 9.71 -4.50 -0.25
C LEU A 229 9.42 -5.94 0.15
N GLU A 230 10.26 -6.87 -0.29
CA GLU A 230 10.08 -8.31 -0.08
C GLU A 230 10.24 -8.73 1.38
N LEU A 231 10.98 -7.96 2.20
CA LEU A 231 10.94 -8.09 3.66
C LEU A 231 9.54 -7.89 4.25
N TYR A 232 8.74 -7.00 3.64
CA TYR A 232 7.39 -6.66 4.05
C TYR A 232 6.32 -7.38 3.20
N ASN A 233 6.64 -8.59 2.75
CA ASN A 233 5.77 -9.42 1.91
C ASN A 233 5.53 -8.87 0.49
N GLY A 234 6.52 -8.19 -0.10
CA GLY A 234 6.54 -7.84 -1.52
C GLY A 234 5.53 -6.76 -1.90
N ILE A 235 5.25 -6.65 -3.19
CA ILE A 235 4.23 -5.76 -3.75
C ILE A 235 2.89 -6.49 -3.71
N LEU A 236 1.93 -5.97 -2.95
CA LEU A 236 0.58 -6.57 -2.89
C LEU A 236 -0.27 -6.01 -4.01
N MET A 237 -0.88 -6.89 -4.81
CA MET A 237 -1.70 -6.52 -5.96
C MET A 237 -3.15 -6.96 -5.73
N ARG A 238 -4.07 -6.01 -5.63
CA ARG A 238 -5.48 -6.28 -5.30
C ARG A 238 -6.41 -5.65 -6.33
N TYR A 239 -7.44 -6.39 -6.72
CA TYR A 239 -8.39 -5.90 -7.73
C TYR A 239 -9.44 -5.01 -7.08
N VAL A 240 -9.72 -3.90 -7.74
CA VAL A 240 -10.71 -2.92 -7.31
C VAL A 240 -11.63 -2.57 -8.49
N LYS A 241 -12.93 -2.51 -8.21
CA LYS A 241 -13.95 -2.08 -9.16
C LYS A 241 -14.10 -0.56 -9.15
N ALA A 242 -14.53 -0.02 -10.29
CA ALA A 242 -14.95 1.37 -10.37
C ALA A 242 -16.03 1.68 -9.32
N SER A 243 -15.99 2.89 -8.78
CA SER A 243 -16.87 3.39 -7.73
C SER A 243 -17.71 4.55 -8.24
N SER A 244 -18.94 4.67 -7.73
CA SER A 244 -19.80 5.84 -7.95
C SER A 244 -19.43 7.03 -7.07
N ALA A 245 -18.50 6.88 -6.12
CA ALA A 245 -18.07 8.00 -5.29
C ALA A 245 -17.33 9.04 -6.12
N TYR A 246 -17.58 10.33 -5.87
CA TYR A 246 -16.98 11.42 -6.67
C TYR A 246 -15.45 11.44 -6.60
N LEU A 247 -14.89 11.18 -5.41
CA LEU A 247 -13.45 11.00 -5.21
C LEU A 247 -13.02 9.52 -5.16
N GLY A 248 -13.84 8.64 -5.75
CA GLY A 248 -13.59 7.21 -5.88
C GLY A 248 -12.83 6.84 -7.15
N LYS A 249 -12.45 5.56 -7.25
CA LYS A 249 -11.79 5.00 -8.44
C LYS A 249 -12.75 5.03 -9.64
N GLN A 250 -12.33 5.60 -10.76
CA GLN A 250 -13.19 5.81 -11.94
C GLN A 250 -13.26 4.59 -12.86
N HIS A 251 -12.26 3.71 -12.77
CA HIS A 251 -12.13 2.51 -13.62
C HIS A 251 -11.79 1.29 -12.77
N ASP A 252 -12.09 0.11 -13.30
CA ASP A 252 -11.58 -1.14 -12.76
C ASP A 252 -10.05 -1.14 -12.88
N GLY A 253 -9.39 -1.58 -11.82
CA GLY A 253 -7.94 -1.50 -11.72
C GLY A 253 -7.33 -2.50 -10.76
N VAL A 254 -6.01 -2.42 -10.67
CA VAL A 254 -5.21 -3.15 -9.70
C VAL A 254 -4.56 -2.13 -8.78
N ASP A 255 -4.85 -2.24 -7.49
CA ASP A 255 -4.13 -1.54 -6.44
C ASP A 255 -2.80 -2.24 -6.19
N PHE A 256 -1.72 -1.48 -6.25
CA PHE A 256 -0.37 -1.90 -5.89
C PHE A 256 -0.01 -1.25 -4.56
N ASP A 257 0.18 -2.06 -3.52
CA ASP A 257 0.67 -1.61 -2.21
C ASP A 257 2.17 -1.96 -2.07
N PHE A 258 2.98 -0.94 -1.78
CA PHE A 258 4.41 -1.05 -1.49
C PHE A 258 4.62 -0.71 -0.02
N THR A 259 4.99 -1.70 0.79
CA THR A 259 5.40 -1.46 2.19
C THR A 259 6.91 -1.50 2.27
N TYR A 260 7.51 -0.52 2.94
CA TYR A 260 8.96 -0.43 3.00
C TYR A 260 9.49 0.34 4.19
N TYR A 261 10.77 0.06 4.51
CA TYR A 261 11.53 0.75 5.55
C TYR A 261 11.34 2.26 5.53
N ARG A 262 11.10 2.84 6.71
CA ARG A 262 11.19 4.29 6.94
C ARG A 262 12.16 4.54 8.09
N SER A 263 13.05 5.51 7.91
CA SER A 263 13.88 6.00 9.02
C SER A 263 13.04 6.85 9.98
N ARG A 264 13.43 6.90 11.25
CA ARG A 264 12.89 7.90 12.19
C ARG A 264 13.50 9.28 11.98
N ASP A 265 14.70 9.33 11.39
CA ASP A 265 15.30 10.56 10.90
C ASP A 265 14.81 10.81 9.45
N PRO A 266 13.98 11.84 9.20
CA PRO A 266 13.47 12.14 7.86
C PRO A 266 14.56 12.57 6.87
N MET A 267 15.77 12.88 7.35
CA MET A 267 16.92 13.26 6.52
C MET A 267 17.82 12.06 6.20
N SER A 268 17.43 10.84 6.56
CA SER A 268 18.16 9.61 6.27
C SER A 268 17.57 8.90 5.06
N PRO A 269 18.29 8.89 3.91
CA PRO A 269 17.86 8.17 2.73
C PRO A 269 17.75 6.67 3.00
N ARG A 270 16.96 6.02 2.17
CA ARG A 270 16.82 4.56 2.17
C ARG A 270 17.67 3.93 1.06
N LEU A 271 18.07 2.68 1.26
CA LEU A 271 18.68 1.86 0.22
C LEU A 271 17.73 1.69 -0.98
N PHE A 272 18.23 1.97 -2.19
CA PHE A 272 17.46 1.97 -3.45
C PHE A 272 16.20 2.86 -3.41
N GLU A 273 16.25 3.96 -2.67
CA GLU A 273 15.20 4.97 -2.66
C GLU A 273 14.84 5.45 -4.06
N ASP A 274 15.85 5.65 -4.91
CA ASP A 274 15.67 6.06 -6.30
C ASP A 274 14.79 5.12 -7.12
N VAL A 275 15.00 3.81 -7.01
CA VAL A 275 14.21 2.82 -7.75
C VAL A 275 12.75 2.85 -7.31
N LEU A 276 12.49 2.95 -6.01
CA LEU A 276 11.12 2.94 -5.49
C LEU A 276 10.40 4.27 -5.73
N GLU A 277 11.09 5.41 -5.62
CA GLU A 277 10.56 6.70 -6.07
C GLU A 277 10.21 6.69 -7.57
N GLU A 278 11.03 6.03 -8.39
CA GLU A 278 10.76 5.88 -9.82
C GLU A 278 9.50 5.06 -10.07
N VAL A 279 9.32 3.94 -9.36
CA VAL A 279 8.09 3.12 -9.45
C VAL A 279 6.85 3.93 -9.05
N GLU A 280 6.94 4.69 -7.95
CA GLU A 280 5.86 5.56 -7.49
C GLU A 280 5.49 6.63 -8.53
N GLN A 281 6.49 7.36 -9.05
CA GLN A 281 6.29 8.40 -10.06
C GLN A 281 5.79 7.82 -11.38
N MET A 282 6.29 6.65 -11.78
CA MET A 282 5.84 5.95 -12.97
C MET A 282 4.37 5.55 -12.85
N ALA A 283 3.97 4.97 -11.72
CA ALA A 283 2.57 4.60 -11.50
C ALA A 283 1.65 5.83 -11.51
N VAL A 284 2.01 6.89 -10.80
CA VAL A 284 1.15 8.08 -10.62
C VAL A 284 1.12 8.98 -11.86
N PHE A 285 2.27 9.26 -12.46
CA PHE A 285 2.40 10.28 -13.52
C PHE A 285 2.44 9.68 -14.93
N LYS A 286 3.23 8.63 -15.16
CA LYS A 286 3.31 7.99 -16.50
C LYS A 286 2.04 7.21 -16.82
N TYR A 287 1.54 6.44 -15.87
CA TYR A 287 0.38 5.55 -16.06
C TYR A 287 -0.94 6.12 -15.51
N GLY A 288 -0.95 7.39 -15.07
CA GLY A 288 -2.15 8.06 -14.61
C GLY A 288 -2.78 7.45 -13.36
N GLY A 289 -2.02 6.65 -12.60
CA GLY A 289 -2.53 5.93 -11.44
C GLY A 289 -3.11 6.86 -10.37
N THR A 290 -4.15 6.39 -9.70
CA THR A 290 -4.81 7.18 -8.64
C THR A 290 -4.25 6.79 -7.28
N PRO A 291 -3.74 7.75 -6.49
CA PRO A 291 -3.22 7.44 -5.15
C PRO A 291 -4.34 6.92 -4.24
N HIS A 292 -3.98 6.09 -3.29
CA HIS A 292 -4.82 5.76 -2.16
C HIS A 292 -4.77 6.91 -1.13
N TRP A 293 -5.92 7.49 -0.79
CA TRP A 293 -6.02 8.68 0.06
C TRP A 293 -5.33 8.55 1.43
N GLY A 294 -5.36 7.36 2.05
CA GLY A 294 -4.79 7.11 3.38
C GLY A 294 -3.38 6.51 3.44
N LYS A 295 -2.67 6.40 2.32
CA LYS A 295 -1.40 5.63 2.23
C LYS A 295 -0.37 6.30 1.31
N ASN A 296 -0.31 7.62 1.25
CA ASN A 296 0.59 8.29 0.30
C ASN A 296 1.20 9.55 0.89
N ARG A 297 2.26 10.02 0.23
CA ARG A 297 2.97 11.26 0.53
C ARG A 297 2.55 12.35 -0.46
N ASN A 298 2.96 13.60 -0.21
CA ASN A 298 2.49 14.76 -0.98
C ASN A 298 2.76 14.63 -2.48
N VAL A 299 3.88 14.02 -2.89
CA VAL A 299 4.19 13.76 -4.30
C VAL A 299 3.07 13.06 -5.04
N ALA A 300 2.43 12.05 -4.44
CA ALA A 300 1.38 11.30 -5.10
C ALA A 300 0.07 12.10 -5.26
N PHE A 301 -0.10 13.17 -4.47
CA PHE A 301 -1.27 14.05 -4.51
C PHE A 301 -1.06 15.29 -5.39
N GLN A 302 0.11 15.46 -6.01
CA GLN A 302 0.32 16.52 -6.99
C GLN A 302 -0.68 16.35 -8.14
N GLU A 303 -1.55 17.34 -8.30
CA GLU A 303 -2.62 17.37 -9.31
C GLU A 303 -3.59 16.16 -9.24
N ALA A 304 -3.60 15.41 -8.14
CA ALA A 304 -4.40 14.19 -8.04
C ALA A 304 -5.90 14.46 -8.16
N ILE A 305 -6.38 15.60 -7.66
CA ILE A 305 -7.79 15.98 -7.78
C ILE A 305 -8.25 16.09 -9.24
N ALA A 306 -7.35 16.46 -10.16
CA ALA A 306 -7.67 16.58 -11.58
C ALA A 306 -7.99 15.23 -12.23
N LYS A 307 -7.62 14.10 -11.60
CA LYS A 307 -7.91 12.74 -12.06
C LYS A 307 -9.35 12.30 -11.79
N TYR A 308 -10.12 13.05 -11.00
CA TYR A 308 -11.49 12.70 -10.64
C TYR A 308 -12.47 13.51 -11.50
N ARG A 309 -13.28 12.81 -12.29
CA ARG A 309 -14.26 13.42 -13.21
C ARG A 309 -15.28 14.29 -12.48
N ASP A 310 -15.72 13.85 -11.30
CA ASP A 310 -16.83 14.46 -10.57
C ASP A 310 -16.32 15.38 -9.44
N LYS A 311 -15.10 15.92 -9.57
CA LYS A 311 -14.47 16.78 -8.54
C LYS A 311 -15.25 18.09 -8.32
N GLU A 312 -15.79 18.70 -9.37
CA GLU A 312 -16.60 19.92 -9.24
C GLU A 312 -17.87 19.66 -8.43
N ALA A 313 -18.58 18.56 -8.73
CA ALA A 313 -19.76 18.15 -7.96
C ALA A 313 -19.43 17.85 -6.50
N PHE A 314 -18.25 17.28 -6.21
CA PHE A 314 -17.78 17.12 -4.83
C PHE A 314 -17.57 18.46 -4.12
N LEU A 315 -16.93 19.43 -4.81
CA LEU A 315 -16.65 20.75 -4.25
C LEU A 315 -17.93 21.57 -4.02
N GLU A 316 -18.95 21.41 -4.87
CA GLU A 316 -20.27 22.00 -4.67
C GLU A 316 -20.92 21.49 -3.37
N VAL A 317 -20.92 20.17 -3.15
CA VAL A 317 -21.44 19.56 -1.91
C VAL A 317 -20.63 20.01 -0.70
N LYS A 318 -19.30 20.09 -0.81
CA LYS A 318 -18.43 20.62 0.25
C LYS A 318 -18.83 22.05 0.63
N ASN A 319 -18.99 22.93 -0.35
CA ASN A 319 -19.32 24.33 -0.11
C ASN A 319 -20.74 24.50 0.47
N GLU A 320 -21.69 23.64 0.09
CA GLU A 320 -23.03 23.65 0.70
C GLU A 320 -23.02 23.14 2.15
N TYR A 321 -22.17 22.15 2.47
CA TYR A 321 -22.20 21.49 3.77
C TYR A 321 -21.33 22.21 4.80
N ASP A 322 -20.22 22.79 4.37
CA ASP A 322 -19.25 23.49 5.21
C ASP A 322 -18.81 24.82 4.56
N PRO A 323 -19.70 25.81 4.42
CA PRO A 323 -19.39 27.09 3.75
C PRO A 323 -18.33 27.92 4.48
N HIS A 324 -18.07 27.62 5.76
CA HIS A 324 -17.06 28.29 6.58
C HIS A 324 -15.75 27.50 6.69
N GLY A 325 -15.66 26.31 6.09
CA GLY A 325 -14.45 25.50 6.10
C GLY A 325 -14.05 24.96 7.49
N LEU A 326 -15.01 24.74 8.40
CA LEU A 326 -14.76 24.23 9.76
C LEU A 326 -14.10 22.84 9.76
N PHE A 327 -14.35 22.02 8.74
CA PHE A 327 -13.82 20.67 8.60
C PHE A 327 -12.67 20.59 7.59
N SER A 328 -12.19 21.74 7.10
CA SER A 328 -11.05 21.83 6.20
C SER A 328 -9.79 22.22 6.96
N ASN A 329 -8.63 21.80 6.46
CA ASN A 329 -7.33 22.24 6.91
C ASN A 329 -6.42 22.54 5.70
N GLN A 330 -5.21 23.04 5.97
CA GLN A 330 -4.25 23.38 4.92
C GLN A 330 -4.01 22.22 3.94
N TRP A 331 -3.88 20.99 4.45
CA TRP A 331 -3.62 19.83 3.60
C TRP A 331 -4.83 19.48 2.75
N THR A 332 -6.05 19.48 3.30
CA THR A 332 -7.26 19.19 2.52
C THR A 332 -7.49 20.24 1.42
N ASP A 333 -7.21 21.51 1.71
CA ASP A 333 -7.34 22.58 0.71
C ASP A 333 -6.32 22.41 -0.44
N GLN A 334 -5.11 21.98 -0.11
CA GLN A 334 -4.06 21.71 -1.10
C GLN A 334 -4.41 20.49 -1.98
N VAL A 335 -4.79 19.35 -1.38
CA VAL A 335 -5.09 18.12 -2.15
C VAL A 335 -6.36 18.25 -2.98
N LEU A 336 -7.31 19.09 -2.57
CA LEU A 336 -8.52 19.41 -3.34
C LEU A 336 -8.32 20.52 -4.38
N GLY A 337 -7.10 21.06 -4.49
CA GLY A 337 -6.79 22.12 -5.47
C GLY A 337 -7.47 23.46 -5.18
N LEU A 338 -7.85 23.72 -3.92
CA LEU A 338 -8.54 24.94 -3.49
C LEU A 338 -7.54 26.05 -3.14
N LYS A 339 -6.46 25.72 -2.43
CA LYS A 339 -5.47 26.71 -1.98
C LYS A 339 -4.08 26.11 -1.78
N GLY A 340 -3.08 26.79 -2.33
CA GLY A 340 -1.68 26.40 -2.22
C GLY A 340 -1.34 25.14 -3.00
N ALA A 341 -0.13 24.62 -2.81
CA ALA A 341 0.33 23.38 -3.40
C ALA A 341 0.63 22.36 -2.31
N VAL A 342 0.42 21.07 -2.60
CA VAL A 342 0.80 19.97 -1.68
C VAL A 342 2.33 19.87 -1.54
N THR A 343 3.08 20.34 -2.53
CA THR A 343 4.54 20.26 -2.57
C THR A 343 5.18 21.18 -1.55
N ILE A 344 6.18 20.68 -0.82
CA ILE A 344 6.99 21.46 0.12
C ILE A 344 8.43 21.50 -0.40
N ASP A 345 8.90 22.68 -0.81
CA ASP A 345 10.29 22.90 -1.25
C ASP A 345 11.17 23.25 -0.03
N LYS A 346 11.99 22.29 0.40
CA LYS A 346 13.02 22.45 1.44
C LYS A 346 14.10 21.38 1.27
N ASP A 347 15.26 21.60 1.90
CA ASP A 347 16.30 20.58 1.93
C ASP A 347 15.77 19.25 2.50
N GLY A 348 16.13 18.15 1.85
CA GLY A 348 15.64 16.80 2.16
C GLY A 348 14.17 16.52 1.81
N CYS A 349 13.45 17.40 1.12
CA CYS A 349 12.02 17.21 0.87
C CYS A 349 11.69 15.94 0.05
N ALA A 350 12.60 15.50 -0.83
CA ALA A 350 12.35 14.36 -1.70
C ALA A 350 12.41 13.02 -0.93
N LEU A 351 13.31 12.92 0.06
CA LEU A 351 13.45 11.73 0.91
C LEU A 351 12.14 11.37 1.64
N GLU A 352 11.37 12.38 2.02
CA GLU A 352 10.06 12.22 2.67
C GLU A 352 8.88 12.31 1.69
N GLY A 353 9.13 12.26 0.37
CA GLY A 353 8.08 12.37 -0.65
C GLY A 353 7.25 13.66 -0.52
N LEU A 354 7.84 14.72 0.00
CA LEU A 354 7.20 16.04 0.12
C LEU A 354 7.33 16.86 -1.16
N CYS A 355 8.32 16.53 -1.99
CA CYS A 355 8.57 17.13 -3.29
C CYS A 355 9.14 16.09 -4.27
N ILE A 356 9.00 16.35 -5.57
CA ILE A 356 9.84 15.69 -6.58
C ILE A 356 11.16 16.45 -6.58
N CYS A 357 12.30 15.74 -6.57
CA CYS A 357 13.58 16.41 -6.46
C CYS A 357 13.83 17.30 -7.70
N SER A 358 14.35 18.50 -7.47
CA SER A 358 14.80 19.42 -8.53
C SER A 358 16.19 19.99 -8.27
N LYS A 359 16.64 19.95 -7.01
CA LYS A 359 17.97 20.34 -6.55
C LYS A 359 18.59 19.18 -5.79
N ASP A 360 19.92 19.10 -5.78
CA ASP A 360 20.61 18.05 -5.03
C ASP A 360 20.38 18.15 -3.52
N SER A 361 20.16 19.36 -2.98
CA SER A 361 19.83 19.55 -1.56
C SER A 361 18.53 18.87 -1.13
N HIS A 362 17.63 18.54 -2.06
CA HIS A 362 16.41 17.78 -1.77
C HIS A 362 16.70 16.31 -1.42
N CYS A 363 17.90 15.80 -1.76
CA CYS A 363 18.27 14.39 -1.70
C CYS A 363 19.34 14.06 -0.64
N ALA A 364 19.76 15.00 0.21
CA ALA A 364 20.89 14.82 1.15
C ALA A 364 22.25 14.53 0.47
N PRO A 365 22.84 15.55 -0.21
CA PRO A 365 24.12 15.40 -0.91
C PRO A 365 25.29 15.14 0.05
N ASN A 366 25.17 15.58 1.31
CA ASN A 366 26.09 15.24 2.39
C ASN A 366 26.11 13.75 2.77
N LYS A 367 25.19 12.94 2.23
CA LYS A 367 25.17 11.47 2.35
C LYS A 367 25.44 10.78 1.00
N GLY A 368 25.89 11.53 -0.02
CA GLY A 368 26.21 11.01 -1.35
C GLY A 368 25.00 10.76 -2.26
N TYR A 369 23.86 11.39 -1.97
CA TYR A 369 22.62 11.27 -2.74
C TYR A 369 22.29 12.56 -3.49
N PHE A 370 21.96 12.44 -4.77
CA PHE A 370 21.77 13.56 -5.68
C PHE A 370 20.53 13.37 -6.53
N CYS A 371 19.95 14.49 -6.98
CA CYS A 371 18.74 14.46 -7.77
C CYS A 371 19.06 14.08 -9.23
N ARG A 372 18.61 12.91 -9.68
CA ARG A 372 18.91 12.39 -11.01
C ARG A 372 17.64 11.92 -11.74
N PRO A 373 17.68 11.83 -13.09
CA PRO A 373 16.59 11.22 -13.85
C PRO A 373 16.42 9.74 -13.48
N GLY A 374 15.20 9.22 -13.62
CA GLY A 374 14.91 7.79 -13.52
C GLY A 374 15.68 6.94 -14.55
N ARG A 375 15.73 5.63 -14.31
CA ARG A 375 16.46 4.65 -15.11
C ARG A 375 15.63 4.18 -16.31
N VAL A 376 14.35 3.87 -16.11
CA VAL A 376 13.38 3.43 -17.12
C VAL A 376 12.43 4.57 -17.50
N TYR A 377 11.84 5.26 -16.52
CA TYR A 377 11.01 6.45 -16.73
C TYR A 377 11.88 7.70 -16.56
N LYS A 378 12.40 8.22 -17.68
CA LYS A 378 13.38 9.31 -17.69
C LYS A 378 12.85 10.65 -17.17
N ASP A 379 11.53 10.87 -17.18
CA ASP A 379 10.93 12.10 -16.65
C ASP A 379 10.79 12.05 -15.12
N ALA A 380 10.91 10.87 -14.49
CA ALA A 380 11.02 10.80 -13.03
C ALA A 380 12.29 11.49 -12.55
N ARG A 381 12.19 12.14 -11.39
CA ARG A 381 13.33 12.74 -10.70
C ARG A 381 13.45 12.11 -9.33
N VAL A 382 14.60 11.48 -9.09
CA VAL A 382 14.78 10.56 -7.97
C VAL A 382 16.09 10.83 -7.23
N CYS A 383 16.14 10.48 -5.95
CA CYS A 383 17.31 10.63 -5.11
C CYS A 383 18.24 9.41 -5.24
N SER A 384 19.20 9.51 -6.18
CA SER A 384 20.15 8.45 -6.48
C SER A 384 21.45 8.59 -5.69
N TYR A 385 21.95 7.48 -5.16
CA TYR A 385 23.25 7.42 -4.50
C TYR A 385 24.38 7.35 -5.53
N LEU A 386 25.30 8.32 -5.51
CA LEU A 386 26.50 8.38 -6.36
C LEU A 386 27.80 8.26 -5.55
N GLY A 387 27.69 8.16 -4.22
CA GLY A 387 28.84 8.25 -3.31
C GLY A 387 29.38 9.67 -3.18
N PHE A 388 30.52 9.81 -2.48
CA PHE A 388 31.13 11.11 -2.20
C PHE A 388 32.11 11.60 -3.29
N ASN A 389 32.29 10.82 -4.36
CA ASN A 389 33.38 10.99 -5.33
C ASN A 389 32.92 11.45 -6.73
N GLN A 390 31.74 12.06 -6.87
CA GLN A 390 31.36 12.73 -8.12
C GLN A 390 31.17 14.24 -7.90
N PRO A 391 31.79 15.09 -8.75
CA PRO A 391 31.68 16.55 -8.66
C PRO A 391 30.28 17.07 -9.02
#